data_AF-A0A928VIM8-F1
#
_entry.id   AF-A0A928VIM8-F1
#
_cell.length_a   1.000
_cell.length_b   1.000
_cell.length_c   1.000
_cell.angle_alpha   90.00
_cell.angle_beta   90.00
_cell.angle_gamma   90.00
#
_symmetry.space_group_name_H-M   'P 1'
#
loop_
_entity.id
_entity.type
_entity.pdbx_description
1 polymer ?
#
loop_
_entity_poly.entity_id
_entity_poly.type
_entity_poly.pdbx_seq_one_letter_code
_entity_poly.pdbx_strand_id
1 'polypeptide(L)'
;MDLSSLKWLKNVKPHQGWAYCCINEMPIPEARIFRLHWRSNTDKSIHVPQKGDLMVLVQSAKATHIVELLDNVVYGNSEEEWSSYRIVKAIWMPPTGFDWSNLPHQKEAFGVDYLPPDGYVHNLSRTDQMFQFNQYWQPLGGLESFQNHLKKVLSSIS
;
A
#
# COMPACT_ATOMS: atom_id res chain seq x y z
N MET A 1 -12.33 2.04 9.31
CA MET A 1 -11.93 0.80 8.63
C MET A 1 -11.30 -0.19 9.60
N ASP A 2 -11.34 -1.48 9.29
CA ASP A 2 -10.57 -2.53 9.97
C ASP A 2 -9.24 -2.74 9.23
N LEU A 3 -8.13 -2.79 9.97
CA LEU A 3 -6.77 -2.98 9.45
C LEU A 3 -6.11 -4.27 9.96
N SER A 4 -6.87 -5.17 10.59
CA SER A 4 -6.36 -6.43 11.15
C SER A 4 -5.59 -7.29 10.11
N SER A 5 -6.02 -7.25 8.85
CA SER A 5 -5.38 -7.96 7.73
C SER A 5 -4.24 -7.18 7.05
N LEU A 6 -3.84 -5.99 7.55
CA LEU A 6 -2.75 -5.20 6.99
C LEU A 6 -1.39 -5.79 7.36
N LYS A 7 -0.72 -6.35 6.35
CA LYS A 7 0.58 -7.02 6.49
C LYS A 7 1.60 -6.53 5.48
N TRP A 8 1.14 -5.85 4.43
CA TRP A 8 1.96 -5.54 3.26
C TRP A 8 2.18 -4.05 3.09
N LEU A 9 3.35 -3.69 2.58
CA LEU A 9 3.70 -2.35 2.15
C LEU A 9 4.17 -2.41 0.71
N LYS A 10 3.80 -1.41 -0.09
CA LYS A 10 4.33 -1.24 -1.43
C LYS A 10 4.55 0.24 -1.75
N ASN A 11 5.73 0.56 -2.27
CA ASN A 11 5.96 1.87 -2.87
C ASN A 11 5.40 1.90 -4.30
N VAL A 12 4.60 2.91 -4.64
CA VAL A 12 4.08 3.12 -5.99
C VAL A 12 4.73 4.34 -6.61
N LYS A 13 5.15 4.20 -7.87
CA LYS A 13 5.82 5.25 -8.64
C LYS A 13 5.11 5.42 -9.98
N PRO A 14 4.11 6.30 -10.06
CA PRO A 14 3.48 6.61 -11.34
C PRO A 14 4.46 7.41 -12.21
N HIS A 15 4.19 7.47 -13.51
CA HIS A 15 4.97 8.31 -14.42
C HIS A 15 4.77 9.81 -14.13
N GLN A 16 3.56 10.19 -13.72
CA GLN A 16 3.19 11.55 -13.34
C GLN A 16 2.12 11.54 -12.24
N GLY A 17 2.09 12.61 -11.44
CA GLY A 17 1.04 12.85 -10.44
C GLY A 17 0.98 11.82 -9.30
N TRP A 18 -0.17 11.76 -8.64
CA TRP A 18 -0.46 10.79 -7.58
C TRP A 18 -1.13 9.55 -8.18
N ALA A 19 -0.59 8.36 -7.90
CA ALA A 19 -1.16 7.13 -8.40
C ALA A 19 -2.58 6.95 -7.87
N TYR A 20 -3.51 6.54 -8.74
CA TYR A 20 -4.89 6.21 -8.37
C TYR A 20 -5.67 7.35 -7.69
N CYS A 21 -5.25 8.61 -7.85
CA CYS A 21 -5.95 9.75 -7.24
C CYS A 21 -7.30 10.08 -7.90
N CYS A 22 -7.46 9.74 -9.18
CA CYS A 22 -8.68 9.95 -9.95
C CYS A 22 -9.59 8.72 -9.86
N ILE A 23 -10.58 8.74 -8.97
CA ILE A 23 -11.56 7.64 -8.82
C ILE A 23 -12.27 7.33 -10.16
N ASN A 24 -12.55 8.34 -10.97
CA ASN A 24 -13.23 8.17 -12.27
C ASN A 24 -12.37 7.46 -13.33
N GLU A 25 -11.05 7.35 -13.10
CA GLU A 25 -10.14 6.61 -13.99
C GLU A 25 -10.00 5.14 -13.57
N MET A 26 -10.61 4.75 -12.44
CA MET A 26 -10.60 3.37 -11.99
C MET A 26 -11.54 2.50 -12.87
N PRO A 27 -11.18 1.24 -13.15
CA PRO A 27 -12.04 0.32 -13.89
C PRO A 27 -13.45 0.14 -13.31
N ILE A 28 -13.60 0.18 -11.98
CA ILE A 28 -14.91 0.16 -11.30
C ILE A 28 -14.90 1.24 -10.20
N PRO A 29 -15.21 2.51 -10.55
CA PRO A 29 -15.13 3.66 -9.66
C PRO A 29 -15.97 3.53 -8.39
N GLU A 30 -17.20 3.03 -8.50
CA GLU A 30 -18.16 2.89 -7.38
C GLU A 30 -17.64 1.94 -6.31
N ALA A 31 -16.87 0.94 -6.73
CA ALA A 31 -16.24 -0.03 -5.85
C ALA A 31 -14.79 0.35 -5.49
N ARG A 32 -14.23 1.41 -6.09
CA ARG A 32 -12.82 1.82 -5.98
C ARG A 32 -11.84 0.70 -6.32
N ILE A 33 -12.15 -0.06 -7.38
CA ILE A 33 -11.35 -1.21 -7.82
C ILE A 33 -10.44 -0.80 -8.96
N PHE A 34 -9.15 -1.14 -8.84
CA PHE A 34 -8.15 -0.86 -9.85
C PHE A 34 -7.08 -1.93 -9.97
N ARG A 35 -6.25 -1.79 -11.00
CA ARG A 35 -5.10 -2.64 -11.29
C ARG A 35 -3.87 -2.10 -10.55
N LEU A 36 -3.39 -2.84 -9.56
CA LEU A 36 -2.12 -2.53 -8.90
C LEU A 36 -0.99 -3.20 -9.68
N HIS A 37 -0.09 -2.42 -10.27
CA HIS A 37 0.99 -2.94 -11.11
C HIS A 37 2.25 -3.24 -10.32
N TRP A 38 2.97 -4.28 -10.72
CA TRP A 38 4.30 -4.63 -10.23
C TRP A 38 5.36 -4.20 -11.23
N ARG A 39 6.56 -3.90 -10.72
CA ARG A 39 7.67 -3.35 -11.51
C ARG A 39 8.29 -4.32 -12.50
N SER A 40 8.18 -5.61 -12.25
CA SER A 40 8.80 -6.61 -13.11
C SER A 40 7.98 -7.87 -13.07
N ASN A 41 7.90 -8.55 -14.22
CA ASN A 41 7.40 -9.92 -14.30
C ASN A 41 8.28 -10.93 -13.50
N THR A 42 9.51 -10.55 -13.13
CA THR A 42 10.40 -11.34 -12.27
C THR A 42 10.24 -11.03 -10.78
N ASP A 43 9.43 -10.04 -10.41
CA ASP A 43 9.17 -9.71 -9.02
C ASP A 43 8.31 -10.79 -8.36
N LYS A 44 8.97 -11.71 -7.66
CA LYS A 44 8.33 -12.81 -6.94
C LYS A 44 7.31 -12.34 -5.89
N SER A 45 7.41 -11.09 -5.43
CA SER A 45 6.48 -10.53 -4.44
C SER A 45 5.05 -10.42 -4.96
N ILE A 46 4.82 -10.46 -6.28
CA ILE A 46 3.46 -10.43 -6.86
C ILE A 46 2.61 -11.65 -6.50
N HIS A 47 3.25 -12.79 -6.24
CA HIS A 47 2.56 -14.04 -5.90
C HIS A 47 2.36 -14.23 -4.39
N VAL A 48 2.97 -13.38 -3.56
CA VAL A 48 3.02 -13.60 -2.11
C VAL A 48 1.72 -13.15 -1.42
N PRO A 49 1.22 -11.91 -1.61
CA PRO A 49 -0.04 -11.48 -0.99
C PRO A 49 -1.23 -12.30 -1.45
N GLN A 50 -2.05 -12.70 -0.49
CA GLN A 50 -3.25 -13.51 -0.71
C GLN A 50 -4.51 -12.64 -0.74
N LYS A 51 -5.59 -13.17 -1.30
CA LYS A 51 -6.92 -12.60 -1.25
C LYS A 51 -7.29 -12.24 0.19
N GLY A 52 -7.84 -11.05 0.39
CA GLY A 52 -8.26 -10.53 1.69
C GLY A 52 -7.12 -9.95 2.54
N ASP A 53 -5.86 -10.11 2.15
CA ASP A 53 -4.77 -9.36 2.77
C ASP A 53 -4.91 -7.87 2.42
N LEU A 54 -4.52 -7.01 3.36
CA LEU A 54 -4.44 -5.57 3.15
C LEU A 54 -2.99 -5.13 2.92
N MET A 55 -2.85 -4.11 2.10
CA MET A 55 -1.59 -3.48 1.74
C MET A 55 -1.71 -1.96 1.87
N VAL A 56 -0.71 -1.33 2.48
CA VAL A 56 -0.56 0.12 2.44
C VAL A 56 0.28 0.50 1.22
N LEU A 57 -0.24 1.43 0.43
CA LEU A 57 0.49 2.02 -0.69
C LEU A 57 1.17 3.30 -0.24
N VAL A 58 2.45 3.41 -0.53
CA VAL A 58 3.28 4.56 -0.20
C VAL A 58 3.75 5.24 -1.49
N GLN A 59 3.63 6.56 -1.56
CA GLN A 59 4.21 7.35 -2.65
C GLN A 59 4.81 8.62 -2.06
N SER A 60 5.98 9.03 -2.52
CA SER A 60 6.65 10.24 -2.04
C SER A 60 6.73 10.30 -0.51
N ALA A 61 7.09 9.16 0.12
CA ALA A 61 7.15 8.97 1.57
C ALA A 61 5.82 9.24 2.32
N LYS A 62 4.67 9.09 1.66
CA LYS A 62 3.33 9.31 2.25
C LYS A 62 2.45 8.07 2.09
N ALA A 63 1.67 7.74 3.11
CA ALA A 63 0.64 6.70 3.02
C ALA A 63 -0.53 7.24 2.19
N THR A 64 -0.78 6.62 1.03
CA THR A 64 -1.76 7.12 0.04
C THR A 64 -3.04 6.31 -0.02
N HIS A 65 -2.95 5.00 0.16
CA HIS A 65 -4.09 4.09 0.12
C HIS A 65 -3.92 2.94 1.10
N ILE A 66 -5.04 2.38 1.52
CA ILE A 66 -5.11 1.01 2.01
C ILE A 66 -5.94 0.22 1.01
N VAL A 67 -5.34 -0.84 0.48
CA VAL A 67 -5.98 -1.68 -0.54
C VAL A 67 -6.11 -3.12 -0.05
N GLU A 68 -7.20 -3.77 -0.46
CA GLU A 68 -7.47 -5.20 -0.28
C GLU A 68 -7.21 -5.94 -1.59
N LEU A 69 -6.50 -7.08 -1.55
CA LEU A 69 -6.41 -7.98 -2.69
C LEU A 69 -7.72 -8.75 -2.88
N LEU A 70 -8.32 -8.67 -4.08
CA LEU A 70 -9.64 -9.28 -4.34
C LEU A 70 -9.59 -10.75 -4.77
N ASP A 71 -8.46 -11.19 -5.29
CA ASP A 71 -8.22 -12.57 -5.73
C ASP A 71 -6.75 -12.96 -5.53
N ASN A 72 -6.39 -14.19 -5.91
CA ASN A 72 -5.02 -14.71 -5.93
C ASN A 72 -4.39 -14.71 -7.34
N VAL A 73 -5.06 -14.10 -8.32
CA VAL A 73 -4.70 -14.22 -9.73
C VAL A 73 -3.71 -13.12 -10.09
N VAL A 74 -2.60 -13.52 -10.71
CA VAL A 74 -1.68 -12.59 -11.37
C VAL A 74 -2.12 -12.42 -12.82
N TYR A 75 -2.44 -11.19 -13.19
CA TYR A 75 -2.80 -10.83 -14.55
C TYR A 75 -1.62 -10.15 -15.24
N GLY A 76 -1.57 -10.23 -16.57
CA GLY A 76 -0.53 -9.60 -17.38
C GLY A 76 0.05 -10.54 -18.42
N ASN A 77 0.79 -9.97 -19.35
CA ASN A 77 1.53 -10.64 -20.43
C ASN A 77 3.03 -10.40 -20.22
N SER A 78 3.88 -11.42 -20.31
CA SER A 78 5.30 -11.35 -19.92
C SER A 78 6.20 -10.42 -20.76
N GLU A 79 5.64 -9.58 -21.63
CA GLU A 79 6.34 -8.84 -22.68
C GLU A 79 6.84 -7.44 -22.26
N GLU A 80 6.31 -6.85 -21.19
CA GLU A 80 6.71 -5.51 -20.72
C GLU A 80 7.08 -5.48 -19.22
N GLU A 81 7.93 -4.52 -18.83
CA GLU A 81 8.42 -4.35 -17.45
C GLU A 81 7.27 -4.19 -16.43
N TRP A 82 6.18 -3.49 -16.80
CA TRP A 82 5.04 -3.19 -15.90
C TRP A 82 3.75 -3.94 -16.21
N SER A 83 3.82 -5.02 -16.98
CA SER A 83 2.63 -5.71 -17.49
C SER A 83 1.87 -6.54 -16.46
N SER A 84 2.54 -6.91 -15.36
CA SER A 84 1.98 -7.79 -14.34
C SER A 84 1.26 -7.01 -13.23
N TYR A 85 0.02 -7.38 -12.95
CA TYR A 85 -0.83 -6.68 -11.97
C TYR A 85 -1.73 -7.63 -11.17
N ARG A 86 -2.22 -7.12 -10.04
CA ARG A 86 -3.28 -7.72 -9.21
C ARG A 86 -4.49 -6.81 -9.18
N ILE A 87 -5.68 -7.38 -9.03
CA ILE A 87 -6.92 -6.63 -8.83
C ILE A 87 -7.08 -6.30 -7.35
N VAL A 88 -7.21 -5.01 -7.05
CA VAL A 88 -7.31 -4.51 -5.68
C VAL A 88 -8.48 -3.56 -5.50
N LYS A 89 -8.98 -3.46 -4.28
CA LYS A 89 -9.98 -2.48 -3.86
C LYS A 89 -9.38 -1.51 -2.86
N ALA A 90 -9.48 -0.20 -3.08
CA ALA A 90 -9.18 0.76 -2.02
C ALA A 90 -10.27 0.74 -0.95
N ILE A 91 -9.92 0.22 0.23
CA ILE A 91 -10.76 0.31 1.43
C ILE A 91 -10.57 1.65 2.14
N TRP A 92 -9.47 2.35 1.85
CA TRP A 92 -9.25 3.74 2.21
C TRP A 92 -8.38 4.44 1.17
N MET A 93 -8.75 5.69 0.90
CA MET A 93 -8.03 6.69 0.14
C MET A 93 -8.57 8.07 0.55
N PRO A 94 -7.83 9.17 0.34
CA PRO A 94 -8.31 10.52 0.63
C PRO A 94 -9.63 10.84 -0.07
N PRO A 95 -10.45 11.74 0.49
CA PRO A 95 -11.67 12.16 -0.16
C PRO A 95 -11.38 12.92 -1.47
N THR A 96 -12.37 12.98 -2.34
CA THR A 96 -12.28 13.74 -3.59
C THR A 96 -11.99 15.21 -3.30
N GLY A 97 -11.00 15.78 -4.00
CA GLY A 97 -10.58 17.17 -3.81
C GLY A 97 -9.58 17.40 -2.67
N PHE A 98 -9.20 16.35 -1.93
CA PHE A 98 -8.10 16.44 -0.95
C PHE A 98 -6.79 16.81 -1.63
N ASP A 99 -5.96 17.63 -0.97
CA ASP A 99 -4.57 17.86 -1.40
C ASP A 99 -3.66 16.76 -0.85
N TRP A 100 -3.24 15.85 -1.73
CA TRP A 100 -2.42 14.70 -1.39
C TRP A 100 -1.02 15.09 -0.87
N SER A 101 -0.57 16.32 -1.12
CA SER A 101 0.66 16.85 -0.51
C SER A 101 0.57 16.92 1.02
N ASN A 102 -0.64 16.98 1.58
CA ASN A 102 -0.91 17.01 3.03
C ASN A 102 -1.11 15.63 3.66
N LEU A 103 -0.94 14.54 2.90
CA LEU A 103 -0.95 13.19 3.45
C LEU A 103 0.14 13.00 4.51
N PRO A 104 -0.08 12.14 5.52
CA PRO A 104 0.86 11.88 6.59
C PRO A 104 2.17 11.33 6.02
N HIS A 105 3.26 11.96 6.44
CA HIS A 105 4.61 11.50 6.09
C HIS A 105 4.88 10.15 6.75
N GLN A 106 5.80 9.36 6.20
CA GLN A 106 6.08 8.01 6.69
C GLN A 106 6.55 7.99 8.15
N LYS A 107 7.19 9.07 8.62
CA LYS A 107 7.52 9.24 10.04
C LYS A 107 6.27 9.25 10.93
N GLU A 108 5.22 9.92 10.50
CA GLU A 108 3.95 10.00 11.22
C GLU A 108 3.15 8.70 11.06
N ALA A 109 3.04 8.18 9.84
CA ALA A 109 2.24 6.99 9.56
C ALA A 109 2.89 5.69 10.06
N PHE A 110 4.21 5.56 9.99
CA PHE A 110 4.96 4.32 10.27
C PHE A 110 5.96 4.44 11.42
N GLY A 111 6.15 5.62 12.02
CA GLY A 111 7.10 5.80 13.12
C GLY A 111 8.57 5.76 12.70
N VAL A 112 8.87 5.71 11.39
CA VAL A 112 10.23 5.57 10.86
C VAL A 112 10.54 6.61 9.79
N ASP A 113 11.81 7.02 9.73
CA ASP A 113 12.28 8.01 8.76
C ASP A 113 12.57 7.41 7.37
N TYR A 114 12.66 6.09 7.25
CA TYR A 114 12.96 5.40 5.99
C TYR A 114 12.07 4.17 5.81
N LEU A 115 11.54 4.02 4.61
CA LEU A 115 10.87 2.81 4.12
C LEU A 115 11.63 2.31 2.88
N PRO A 116 11.49 1.02 2.53
CA PRO A 116 12.05 0.50 1.29
C PRO A 116 11.62 1.39 0.09
N PRO A 117 12.59 1.95 -0.68
CA PRO A 117 12.29 2.89 -1.75
C PRO A 117 11.99 2.19 -3.09
N ASP A 118 12.06 0.87 -3.13
CA ASP A 118 11.79 0.06 -4.31
C ASP A 118 10.30 -0.18 -4.54
N GLY A 119 9.94 -0.72 -5.71
CA GLY A 119 8.55 -1.02 -6.07
C GLY A 119 8.08 -2.40 -5.61
N TYR A 120 8.87 -3.11 -4.81
CA TYR A 120 8.54 -4.45 -4.33
C TYR A 120 7.50 -4.39 -3.21
N VAL A 121 6.84 -5.53 -2.98
CA VAL A 121 5.98 -5.69 -1.82
C VAL A 121 6.78 -6.24 -0.65
N HIS A 122 6.69 -5.54 0.48
CA HIS A 122 7.38 -5.89 1.72
C HIS A 122 6.39 -6.37 2.77
N ASN A 123 6.75 -7.43 3.49
CA ASN A 123 5.98 -7.90 4.64
C ASN A 123 6.42 -7.10 5.88
N LEU A 124 5.48 -6.39 6.52
CA LEU A 124 5.76 -5.55 7.69
C LEU A 124 6.27 -6.36 8.89
N SER A 125 5.89 -7.64 9.01
CA SER A 125 6.34 -8.53 10.09
C SER A 125 7.73 -9.13 9.87
N ARG A 126 8.35 -8.94 8.69
CA ARG A 126 9.68 -9.48 8.40
C ARG A 126 10.78 -8.57 8.94
N THR A 127 11.46 -9.02 9.98
CA THR A 127 12.53 -8.26 10.64
C THR A 127 13.77 -8.03 9.76
N ASP A 128 14.05 -8.95 8.83
CA ASP A 128 15.21 -8.87 7.93
C ASP A 128 15.05 -7.79 6.84
N GLN A 129 13.81 -7.50 6.45
CA GLN A 129 13.49 -6.51 5.39
C GLN A 129 12.93 -5.20 5.97
N MET A 130 12.30 -5.26 7.14
CA MET A 130 11.62 -4.15 7.79
C MET A 130 12.23 -3.88 9.18
N PHE A 131 13.57 -3.87 9.27
CA PHE A 131 14.29 -3.80 10.54
C PHE A 131 13.92 -2.57 11.39
N GLN A 132 14.03 -1.35 10.82
CA GLN A 132 13.72 -0.12 11.55
C GLN A 132 12.25 -0.06 12.00
N PHE A 133 11.33 -0.50 11.14
CA PHE A 133 9.90 -0.60 11.47
C PHE A 133 9.68 -1.55 12.65
N ASN A 134 10.29 -2.74 12.63
CA ASN A 134 10.14 -3.70 13.71
C ASN A 134 10.82 -3.21 15.00
N GLN A 135 11.98 -2.58 14.93
CA GLN A 135 12.61 -1.97 16.12
C GLN A 135 11.70 -0.94 16.80
N TYR A 136 10.98 -0.14 16.01
CA TYR A 136 10.06 0.86 16.54
C TYR A 136 8.78 0.24 17.13
N TRP A 137 8.13 -0.67 16.39
CA TRP A 137 6.81 -1.17 16.76
C TRP A 137 6.81 -2.38 17.70
N GLN A 138 7.83 -3.25 17.66
CA GLN A 138 7.86 -4.46 18.51
C GLN A 138 7.70 -4.15 20.01
N PRO A 139 8.42 -3.18 20.59
CA PRO A 139 8.24 -2.81 22.00
C PRO A 139 6.86 -2.23 22.33
N LEU A 140 6.13 -1.75 21.33
CA LEU A 140 4.82 -1.12 21.47
C LEU A 140 3.66 -2.09 21.29
N GLY A 141 3.93 -3.37 20.98
CA GLY A 141 2.90 -4.37 20.65
C GLY A 141 2.90 -4.80 19.17
N GLY A 142 3.98 -4.56 18.45
CA GLY A 142 4.23 -5.09 17.11
C GLY A 142 3.26 -4.58 16.03
N LEU A 143 2.97 -5.46 15.07
CA LEU A 143 2.14 -5.14 13.91
C LEU A 143 0.75 -4.63 14.30
N GLU A 144 0.13 -5.21 15.33
CA GLU A 144 -1.21 -4.80 15.79
C GLU A 144 -1.22 -3.34 16.27
N SER A 145 -0.16 -2.93 16.97
CA SER A 145 -0.05 -1.55 17.44
C SER A 145 0.19 -0.57 16.30
N PHE A 146 0.95 -0.96 15.29
CA PHE A 146 1.04 -0.20 14.04
C PHE A 146 -0.32 -0.10 13.32
N GLN A 147 -1.04 -1.21 13.17
CA GLN A 147 -2.37 -1.22 12.51
C GLN A 147 -3.34 -0.26 13.23
N ASN A 148 -3.36 -0.29 14.56
CA ASN A 148 -4.18 0.61 15.37
C ASN A 148 -3.75 2.09 15.25
N HIS A 149 -2.44 2.35 15.23
CA HIS A 149 -1.89 3.69 15.02
C HIS A 149 -2.25 4.24 13.64
N LEU A 150 -1.96 3.48 12.58
CA LEU A 150 -2.24 3.89 11.21
C LEU A 150 -3.74 4.15 11.02
N LYS A 151 -4.61 3.30 11.58
CA LYS A 151 -6.05 3.55 11.59
C LYS A 151 -6.41 4.92 12.17
N LYS A 152 -5.81 5.33 13.29
CA LYS A 152 -6.04 6.64 13.91
C LYS A 152 -5.54 7.77 13.00
N VAL A 153 -4.31 7.66 12.49
CA VAL A 153 -3.71 8.65 11.57
C VAL A 153 -4.57 8.84 10.32
N LEU A 154 -5.05 7.76 9.72
CA LEU A 154 -5.84 7.84 8.50
C LEU A 154 -7.29 8.28 8.74
N SER A 155 -7.81 8.12 9.96
CA SER A 155 -9.16 8.57 10.32
C SER A 155 -9.25 10.08 10.60
N SER A 156 -8.13 10.78 10.78
CA SER A 156 -8.12 12.25 10.91
C SER A 156 -8.20 12.96 9.55
N ILE A 157 -8.02 12.22 8.46
CA ILE A 157 -8.09 12.71 7.08
C ILE A 157 -9.54 12.55 6.65
N SER A 158 -10.31 13.63 6.79
CA SER A 158 -11.75 13.69 6.52
C SER A 158 -12.03 14.14 5.09
#